data_AF-A0A964VTM1-F1
#
_entry.id   AF-A0A964VTM1-F1
#
_cell.length_a   1.000
_cell.length_b   1.000
_cell.length_c   1.000
_cell.angle_alpha   90.00
_cell.angle_beta   90.00
_cell.angle_gamma   90.00
#
_symmetry.space_group_name_H-M   'P 1'
#
loop_
_entity.id
_entity.type
_entity.pdbx_description
1 polymer ?
#
loop_
_entity_poly.entity_id
_entity_poly.type
_entity_poly.pdbx_seq_one_letter_code
_entity_poly.pdbx_strand_id
1 'polypeptide(L)' 'MKKYLYSAAAITLVILVVLLSRTVVRLENFHYASWVGFCLEEGVVYASNPDADGRRNRCLEQTQTRTSTWTHLFYALTGE' A
#
# COMPACT_ATOMS: atom_id res chain seq x y z
N MET A 1 17.67 0.36 34.82
CA MET A 1 18.15 0.02 33.45
C MET A 1 17.17 -0.86 32.68
N LYS A 2 16.81 -2.07 33.16
CA LYS A 2 15.89 -2.98 32.45
C LYS A 2 14.52 -2.38 32.09
N LYS A 3 13.90 -1.59 32.97
CA LYS A 3 12.62 -0.92 32.70
C LYS A 3 12.67 0.00 31.46
N TYR A 4 13.73 0.81 31.34
CA TYR A 4 13.93 1.69 30.18
C TYR A 4 14.19 0.90 28.89
N LEU A 5 14.86 -0.24 28.98
CA LEU A 5 15.09 -1.13 27.83
C LEU A 5 13.76 -1.73 27.31
N TYR A 6 12.89 -2.21 28.21
CA TYR A 6 11.57 -2.72 27.81
C TYR A 6 10.67 -1.63 27.23
N SER A 7 10.68 -0.43 27.81
CA SER A 7 9.93 0.70 27.27
C SER A 7 10.42 1.10 25.87
N ALA A 8 11.74 1.16 25.66
CA ALA A 8 12.30 1.44 24.33
C ALA A 8 11.91 0.35 23.32
N ALA A 9 12.01 -0.93 23.69
CA ALA A 9 11.61 -2.04 22.83
C ALA A 9 10.13 -1.99 22.46
N ALA A 10 9.24 -1.68 23.42
CA ALA A 10 7.81 -1.54 23.18
C ALA A 10 7.51 -0.38 22.20
N ILE A 11 8.17 0.77 22.37
CA ILE A 11 8.01 1.91 21.46
C ILE A 11 8.47 1.55 20.04
N THR A 12 9.63 0.92 19.90
CA THR A 12 10.13 0.46 18.60
C THR A 12 9.16 -0.51 17.93
N LEU A 13 8.60 -1.46 18.69
CA LEU A 13 7.63 -2.41 18.17
C LEU A 13 6.37 -1.69 17.64
N VAL A 14 5.83 -0.74 18.39
CA VAL A 14 4.65 0.04 17.96
C VAL A 14 4.96 0.80 16.67
N ILE A 15 6.13 1.43 16.56
CA ILE A 15 6.54 2.15 15.35
C ILE A 15 6.61 1.18 14.16
N LEU A 16 7.23 0.01 14.33
CA LEU A 16 7.34 -1.00 13.27
C LEU A 16 5.96 -1.50 12.81
N VAL A 17 5.03 -1.74 13.74
CA VAL A 17 3.66 -2.14 13.41
C VAL A 17 2.96 -1.05 12.60
N VAL A 18 3.07 0.21 13.01
CA VAL A 18 2.45 1.32 12.25
C VAL A 18 3.04 1.45 10.86
N LEU A 19 4.36 1.34 10.71
CA LEU A 19 5.02 1.38 9.39
C LEU A 19 4.61 0.21 8.50
N LEU A 20 4.52 -0.99 9.07
CA LEU A 20 4.07 -2.18 8.36
C LEU A 20 2.63 -2.01 7.88
N SER A 21 1.72 -1.60 8.76
CA SER A 21 0.32 -1.37 8.40
C SER A 21 0.17 -0.33 7.30
N ARG A 22 0.92 0.79 7.37
CA ARG A 22 0.92 1.80 6.29
C ARG A 22 1.43 1.24 4.97
N THR A 23 2.44 0.38 5.02
CA THR A 23 3.02 -0.26 3.82
C THR A 23 2.03 -1.23 3.20
N VAL A 24 1.38 -2.07 4.00
CA VAL A 24 0.36 -3.02 3.54
C VAL A 24 -0.81 -2.29 2.89
N VAL A 25 -1.34 -1.24 3.53
CA VAL A 25 -2.43 -0.45 2.96
C VAL A 25 -2.05 0.18 1.62
N ARG A 26 -0.83 0.71 1.48
CA ARG A 26 -0.34 1.26 0.21
C ARG A 26 -0.25 0.18 -0.87
N LEU A 27 0.25 -1.01 -0.52
CA LEU A 27 0.41 -2.12 -1.44
C LEU A 27 -0.95 -2.67 -1.92
N GLU A 28 -1.89 -2.89 -0.99
CA GLU A 28 -3.25 -3.33 -1.32
C GLU A 28 -3.94 -2.33 -2.24
N ASN A 29 -3.83 -1.04 -1.94
CA ASN A 29 -4.40 0.02 -2.76
C ASN A 29 -3.78 0.05 -4.16
N PHE A 30 -2.46 -0.11 -4.28
CA PHE A 30 -1.78 -0.22 -5.56
C PHE A 30 -2.26 -1.44 -6.35
N HIS A 31 -2.33 -2.61 -5.70
CA HIS A 31 -2.79 -3.85 -6.32
C HIS A 31 -4.24 -3.74 -6.80
N TYR A 32 -5.11 -3.21 -5.95
CA TYR A 32 -6.51 -3.01 -6.28
C TYR A 32 -6.66 -2.04 -7.45
N ALA A 33 -6.00 -0.87 -7.40
CA ALA A 33 -5.98 0.11 -8.49
C ALA A 33 -5.50 -0.52 -9.82
N SER A 34 -4.43 -1.30 -9.76
CA SER A 34 -3.92 -2.02 -10.92
C SER A 34 -4.92 -3.04 -11.46
N TRP A 35 -5.56 -3.80 -10.57
CA TRP A 35 -6.51 -4.86 -10.91
C TRP A 35 -7.79 -4.33 -11.55
N VAL A 36 -8.36 -3.23 -11.01
CA VAL A 36 -9.54 -2.59 -11.61
C VAL A 36 -9.21 -1.74 -12.85
N GLY A 37 -7.94 -1.68 -13.26
CA GLY A 37 -7.52 -1.02 -14.50
C GLY A 37 -7.34 0.49 -14.41
N PHE A 38 -7.10 1.05 -13.22
CA PHE A 38 -6.72 2.46 -13.11
C PHE A 38 -5.40 2.74 -13.82
N CYS A 39 -5.24 3.99 -14.28
CA CYS A 39 -4.02 4.49 -14.92
C CYS A 39 -3.62 3.74 -16.21
N LEU A 40 -4.54 3.01 -16.84
CA LEU A 40 -4.36 2.42 -18.16
C LEU A 40 -4.56 3.49 -19.25
N GLU A 41 -3.60 3.61 -20.15
CA GLU A 41 -3.61 4.42 -21.35
C GLU A 41 -4.09 3.55 -22.51
N GLU A 42 -5.08 4.03 -23.26
CA GLU A 42 -5.66 3.28 -24.38
C GLU A 42 -4.62 3.05 -25.50
N GLY A 43 -4.57 1.84 -26.05
CA GLY A 43 -3.66 1.48 -27.15
C GLY A 43 -2.19 1.29 -26.74
N VAL A 44 -1.87 1.34 -25.44
CA VAL A 44 -0.49 1.17 -24.96
C VAL A 44 -0.19 -0.27 -24.55
N VAL A 45 0.90 -0.82 -25.10
CA VAL A 45 1.46 -2.12 -24.68
C VAL A 45 2.60 -1.88 -23.68
N TYR A 46 2.27 -1.94 -22.39
CA TYR A 46 3.21 -1.64 -21.29
C TYR A 46 4.45 -2.55 -21.28
N ALA A 47 4.30 -3.83 -21.64
CA ALA A 47 5.40 -4.79 -21.67
C ALA A 47 6.55 -4.38 -22.61
N SER A 48 6.26 -3.58 -23.65
CA SER A 48 7.23 -3.10 -24.63
C SER A 48 7.56 -1.62 -24.51
N ASN A 49 6.97 -0.90 -23.55
CA ASN A 49 7.18 0.54 -23.37
C ASN A 49 7.50 0.87 -21.90
N PRO A 50 8.79 0.83 -21.51
CA PRO A 50 9.24 1.10 -20.14
C PRO A 50 8.83 2.49 -19.62
N ASP A 51 8.77 3.49 -20.50
CA ASP A 51 8.37 4.86 -20.11
C ASP A 51 6.89 4.91 -19.74
N ALA A 52 6.04 4.24 -20.52
CA ALA A 52 4.63 4.12 -20.21
C ALA A 52 4.38 3.31 -18.93
N ASP A 53 5.13 2.22 -18.72
CA ASP A 53 5.06 1.44 -17.48
C ASP A 53 5.48 2.29 -16.26
N GLY A 54 6.56 3.07 -16.40
CA GLY A 54 6.99 4.01 -15.37
C GLY A 54 5.96 5.10 -15.06
N ARG A 55 5.26 5.64 -16.07
CA ARG A 55 4.16 6.60 -15.85
C ARG A 55 2.98 5.95 -15.14
N ARG A 56 2.58 4.76 -15.57
CA ARG A 56 1.50 3.99 -14.96
C ARG A 56 1.79 3.69 -13.49
N ASN A 57 2.98 3.21 -13.17
CA ASN A 57 3.38 2.90 -11.80
C ASN A 57 3.36 4.15 -10.92
N ARG A 58 3.88 5.29 -11.40
CA ARG A 58 3.79 6.56 -10.65
C ARG A 58 2.34 7.01 -10.41
N CYS A 59 1.45 6.82 -11.38
CA CYS A 59 0.03 7.12 -11.24
C CYS A 59 -0.64 6.20 -10.19
N LEU A 60 -0.37 4.89 -10.26
CA LEU A 60 -0.92 3.90 -9.32
C LEU A 60 -0.45 4.15 -7.88
N GLU A 61 0.81 4.58 -7.69
CA GLU A 61 1.35 4.92 -6.37
C GLU A 61 0.64 6.10 -5.69
N GLN A 62 0.03 6.99 -6.47
CA GLN A 62 -0.66 8.20 -5.99
C GLN A 62 -2.19 8.05 -5.98
N THR A 63 -2.71 7.07 -6.71
CA THR A 63 -4.15 6.82 -6.82
C THR A 63 -4.68 6.29 -5.50
N GLN A 64 -5.66 6.94 -4.90
CA GLN A 64 -6.37 6.43 -3.72
C GLN A 64 -7.68 5.76 -4.17
N THR A 65 -7.80 4.45 -3.97
CA THR A 65 -8.98 3.66 -4.35
C THR A 65 -9.93 3.39 -3.18
N ARG A 66 -9.42 3.42 -1.94
CA ARG A 66 -10.20 3.15 -0.73
C ARG A 66 -9.93 4.23 0.31
N THR A 67 -10.95 5.02 0.61
CA THR A 67 -10.87 6.23 1.45
C THR A 67 -10.97 5.97 2.95
N SER A 68 -11.22 4.73 3.39
CA SER A 68 -11.48 4.42 4.80
C SER A 68 -10.56 3.32 5.33
N THR A 69 -9.80 3.64 6.39
CA THR A 69 -8.98 2.70 7.17
C THR A 69 -9.82 1.55 7.73
N TRP A 70 -11.09 1.80 8.05
CA TRP A 70 -12.03 0.78 8.52
C TRP A 70 -12.34 -0.27 7.46
N THR A 71 -12.39 0.13 6.20
CA THR A 71 -12.62 -0.79 5.09
C THR A 71 -11.41 -1.68 4.86
N HIS A 72 -10.19 -1.14 4.97
CA HIS A 72 -8.97 -1.95 4.95
C HIS A 72 -8.92 -2.95 6.10
N LEU A 73 -9.25 -2.52 7.32
CA LEU A 73 -9.25 -3.39 8.48
C LEU A 73 -10.33 -4.49 8.37
N PHE A 74 -11.51 -4.15 7.85
CA PHE A 74 -12.58 -5.11 7.62
C PHE A 74 -12.16 -6.20 6.64
N TYR A 75 -11.67 -5.83 5.45
CA TYR A 75 -11.23 -6.81 4.45
C TYR A 75 -10.05 -7.66 4.92
N ALA A 76 -9.08 -7.07 5.63
CA ALA A 76 -7.97 -7.82 6.21
C ALA A 76 -8.42 -8.85 7.25
N LEU A 77 -9.51 -8.59 7.98
CA LEU A 77 -10.06 -9.51 8.98
C LEU A 77 -11.03 -10.55 8.38
N THR A 78 -11.75 -10.20 7.31
CA THR A 78 -12.73 -11.10 6.68
C THR A 78 -12.14 -11.94 5.55
N GLY A 79 -10.98 -11.55 4.99
CA GLY A 79 -10.31 -12.29 3.93
C GLY A 79 -10.98 -12.17 2.55
N GLU A 80 -11.83 -11.15 2.36
CA GLU A 80 -12.54 -10.86 1.10
C GLU A 80 -11.79 -9.89 0.17
#